data_AF-A0A3S3PCW4-F1
#
_entry.id   AF-A0A3S3PCW4-F1
#
_cell.length_a   1.000
_cell.length_b   1.000
_cell.length_c   1.000
_cell.angle_alpha   90.00
_cell.angle_beta   90.00
_cell.angle_gamma   90.00
#
_symmetry.space_group_name_H-M   'P 1'
#
loop_
_entity.id
_entity.type
_entity.pdbx_description
1 polymer ?
#
loop_
_entity_poly.entity_id
_entity_poly.type
_entity_poly.pdbx_seq_one_letter_code
_entity_poly.pdbx_strand_id
1 'polypeptide(L)'
;NYFEMVRTKQTAKKSTASKQLAERLEAKRVNDAVTDGDGHELKKKKKQRSTENLIPRLPFQRLVRDIASRVCSNDIRFQTAALIALQESAEAYIVNLFENTNLLAIH
;
A
#
# COMPACT_ATOMS: atom_id res chain seq x y z
N ASN A 1 29.49 -11.60 -64.29
CA ASN A 1 29.83 -12.28 -63.02
C ASN A 1 29.21 -11.52 -61.86
N TYR A 2 27.92 -11.78 -61.63
CA TYR A 2 27.18 -11.31 -60.47
C TYR A 2 27.61 -12.17 -59.27
N PHE A 3 28.43 -11.61 -58.40
CA PHE A 3 28.64 -12.14 -57.07
C PHE A 3 27.94 -11.23 -56.06
N GLU A 4 27.50 -11.83 -54.96
CA GLU A 4 26.88 -11.22 -53.77
C GLU A 4 25.39 -10.85 -53.88
N MET A 5 24.55 -11.70 -53.27
CA MET A 5 23.95 -11.39 -51.96
C MET A 5 22.55 -12.04 -51.84
N VAL A 6 22.48 -13.31 -51.44
CA VAL A 6 21.23 -13.92 -50.93
C VAL A 6 21.40 -14.10 -49.43
N ARG A 7 21.01 -13.07 -48.66
CA ARG A 7 20.95 -13.11 -47.19
C ARG A 7 19.56 -13.54 -46.78
N THR A 8 19.39 -14.80 -46.38
CA THR A 8 18.13 -15.30 -45.81
C THR A 8 17.93 -14.74 -44.40
N LYS A 9 16.86 -13.98 -44.19
CA LYS A 9 16.44 -13.52 -42.86
C LYS A 9 15.86 -14.72 -42.09
N GLN A 10 16.60 -15.30 -41.16
CA GLN A 10 16.03 -16.19 -40.14
C GLN A 10 15.26 -15.34 -39.12
N THR A 11 13.95 -15.49 -39.04
CA THR A 11 13.15 -14.92 -37.94
C THR A 11 13.30 -15.79 -36.71
N ALA A 12 13.79 -15.21 -35.61
CA ALA A 12 14.00 -15.92 -34.34
C ALA A 12 12.70 -16.53 -33.81
N LYS A 13 12.70 -17.85 -33.57
CA LYS A 13 11.62 -18.54 -32.85
C LYS A 13 11.69 -18.13 -31.37
N LYS A 14 10.56 -17.65 -30.82
CA LYS A 14 10.43 -17.22 -29.42
C LYS A 14 10.96 -18.31 -28.49
N SER A 15 11.92 -17.97 -27.63
CA SER A 15 12.55 -18.94 -26.73
C SER A 15 11.56 -19.42 -25.66
N THR A 16 11.75 -20.65 -25.20
CA THR A 16 10.96 -21.27 -24.11
C THR A 16 10.93 -20.39 -22.86
N ALA A 17 12.04 -19.70 -22.56
CA ALA A 17 12.16 -18.77 -21.45
C ALA A 17 11.22 -17.55 -21.60
N SER A 18 11.08 -16.98 -22.79
CA SER A 18 10.16 -15.86 -23.03
C SER A 18 8.69 -16.28 -22.93
N LYS A 19 8.37 -17.53 -23.30
CA LYS A 19 7.01 -18.07 -23.16
C LYS A 19 6.67 -18.31 -21.68
N GLN A 20 7.59 -18.90 -20.91
CA GLN A 20 7.42 -19.11 -19.47
C GLN A 20 7.33 -17.80 -18.68
N LEU A 21 8.08 -16.77 -19.09
CA LEU A 21 7.99 -15.45 -18.47
C LEU A 21 6.63 -14.79 -18.76
N ALA A 22 6.14 -14.86 -19.99
CA ALA A 22 4.81 -14.35 -20.34
C ALA A 22 3.70 -15.08 -19.58
N GLU A 23 3.79 -16.41 -19.47
CA GLU A 23 2.83 -17.23 -18.71
C GLU A 23 2.85 -16.91 -17.21
N ARG A 24 4.03 -16.68 -16.62
CA ARG A 24 4.16 -16.21 -15.23
C ARG A 24 3.60 -14.81 -15.01
N LEU A 25 3.78 -13.91 -15.97
CA LEU A 25 3.26 -12.54 -15.90
C LEU A 25 1.73 -12.53 -16.03
N GLU A 26 1.16 -13.37 -16.90
CA GLU A 26 -0.29 -13.52 -17.02
C GLU A 26 -0.90 -14.21 -15.80
N ALA A 27 -0.26 -15.25 -15.26
CA ALA A 27 -0.68 -15.87 -14.00
C ALA A 27 -0.65 -14.88 -12.83
N LYS A 28 0.31 -13.94 -12.81
CA LYS A 28 0.37 -12.87 -11.80
C LYS A 28 -0.77 -11.86 -11.97
N ARG A 29 -1.08 -11.43 -13.20
CA ARG A 29 -2.19 -10.51 -13.51
C ARG A 29 -3.55 -11.11 -13.15
N VAL A 30 -3.74 -12.40 -13.38
CA VAL A 30 -4.97 -13.11 -13.01
C VAL A 30 -5.12 -13.19 -11.49
N ASN A 31 -4.04 -13.47 -10.75
CA ASN A 31 -4.08 -13.47 -9.29
C ASN A 31 -4.36 -12.08 -8.71
N ASP A 32 -3.78 -11.02 -9.27
CA ASP A 32 -4.05 -9.65 -8.84
C ASP A 32 -5.52 -9.26 -9.12
N ALA A 33 -6.11 -9.73 -10.22
CA ALA A 33 -7.50 -9.45 -10.61
C ALA A 33 -8.58 -10.19 -9.80
N VAL A 34 -8.27 -11.34 -9.19
CA VAL A 34 -9.23 -12.13 -8.38
C VAL A 34 -9.46 -11.54 -6.97
N THR A 35 -8.72 -10.50 -6.57
CA THR A 35 -8.69 -10.03 -5.17
C THR A 35 -9.57 -8.84 -4.80
N ASP A 36 -10.39 -8.32 -5.74
CA ASP A 36 -11.13 -7.05 -5.52
C ASP A 36 -12.26 -7.17 -4.48
N GLY A 37 -12.84 -8.35 -4.27
CA GLY A 37 -13.88 -8.59 -3.24
C GLY A 37 -13.34 -9.29 -2.00
N ASP A 38 -12.83 -10.51 -2.17
CA ASP A 38 -12.41 -11.37 -1.05
C ASP A 38 -11.17 -10.83 -0.31
N GLY A 39 -10.28 -10.14 -1.03
CA GLY A 39 -9.09 -9.53 -0.44
C GLY A 39 -9.42 -8.42 0.55
N HIS A 40 -10.49 -7.66 0.30
CA HIS A 40 -10.91 -6.55 1.15
C HIS A 40 -11.49 -7.03 2.48
N GLU A 41 -12.32 -8.07 2.45
CA GLU A 41 -12.92 -8.61 3.67
C GLU A 41 -11.89 -9.31 4.57
N LEU A 42 -10.97 -10.08 3.97
CA LEU A 42 -9.84 -10.69 4.68
C LEU A 42 -8.91 -9.63 5.28
N LYS A 43 -8.67 -8.54 4.54
CA LYS A 43 -7.90 -7.38 5.01
C LYS A 43 -8.61 -6.74 6.20
N LYS A 44 -9.91 -6.45 6.14
CA LYS A 44 -10.68 -5.89 7.27
C LYS A 44 -10.61 -6.76 8.51
N LYS A 45 -10.88 -8.07 8.38
CA LYS A 45 -10.78 -9.04 9.49
C LYS A 45 -9.40 -9.09 10.13
N LYS A 46 -8.32 -9.01 9.32
CA LYS A 46 -6.94 -8.97 9.84
C LYS A 46 -6.67 -7.71 10.66
N LYS A 47 -7.17 -6.54 10.25
CA LYS A 47 -6.94 -5.27 10.95
C LYS A 47 -7.75 -5.22 12.25
N GLN A 48 -8.98 -5.71 12.26
CA GLN A 48 -9.83 -5.75 13.45
C GLN A 48 -9.32 -6.70 14.55
N ARG A 49 -8.50 -7.70 14.19
CA ARG A 49 -7.90 -8.63 15.17
C ARG A 49 -6.58 -8.15 15.76
N SER A 50 -5.95 -7.15 15.15
CA SER A 50 -4.67 -6.61 15.59
C SER A 50 -4.87 -5.28 16.31
N THR A 51 -3.94 -4.94 17.20
CA THR A 51 -3.86 -3.63 17.86
C THR A 51 -2.63 -2.84 17.39
N GLU A 52 -1.98 -3.29 16.31
CA GLU A 52 -0.87 -2.56 15.71
C GLU A 52 -1.34 -1.22 15.13
N ASN A 53 -0.56 -0.17 15.36
CA ASN A 53 -0.80 1.14 14.78
C ASN A 53 -0.92 1.04 13.25
N LEU A 54 -1.98 1.63 12.71
CA LEU A 54 -2.29 1.64 11.29
C LEU A 54 -1.53 2.73 10.53
N ILE A 55 -1.19 3.83 11.21
CA ILE A 55 -0.44 4.94 10.63
C ILE A 55 1.07 4.74 10.87
N PRO A 56 1.93 4.93 9.86
CA PRO A 56 3.37 4.87 10.07
C PRO A 56 3.85 5.91 11.09
N ARG A 57 4.65 5.47 12.08
CA ARG A 57 5.07 6.30 13.23
C ARG A 57 5.85 7.56 12.82
N LEU A 58 6.77 7.47 11.86
CA LEU A 58 7.63 8.61 11.47
C LEU A 58 6.86 9.76 10.80
N PRO A 59 5.99 9.53 9.79
CA PRO A 59 5.10 10.55 9.26
C PRO A 59 4.20 11.19 10.32
N PHE A 60 3.58 10.37 11.19
CA PHE A 60 2.74 10.88 12.26
C PHE A 60 3.52 11.79 13.23
N GLN A 61 4.70 11.35 13.66
CA GLN A 61 5.58 12.15 14.52
C GLN A 61 6.01 13.47 13.86
N ARG A 62 6.30 13.48 12.56
CA ARG A 62 6.64 14.72 11.83
C ARG A 62 5.45 15.68 11.82
N LEU A 63 4.25 15.17 11.58
CA LEU A 63 3.02 15.96 11.61
C LEU A 63 2.75 16.56 13.00
N VAL A 64 2.87 15.75 14.06
CA VAL A 64 2.70 16.24 15.45
C VAL A 64 3.65 17.40 15.75
N ARG A 65 4.92 17.29 15.33
CA ARG A 65 5.92 18.35 15.56
C ARG A 65 5.65 19.61 14.72
N ASP A 66 5.20 19.45 13.48
CA ASP A 66 4.82 20.57 12.61
C ASP A 66 3.58 21.31 13.13
N ILE A 67 2.59 20.60 13.69
CA ILE A 67 1.44 21.24 14.35
C ILE A 67 1.88 21.96 15.62
N ALA A 68 2.69 21.30 16.45
CA ALA A 68 3.15 21.88 17.71
C ALA A 68 3.97 23.16 17.51
N SER A 69 4.83 23.20 16.50
CA SER A 69 5.62 24.41 16.20
C SER A 69 4.76 25.59 15.71
N ARG A 70 3.58 25.32 15.12
CA ARG A 70 2.63 26.37 14.69
C ARG A 70 1.77 26.87 15.83
N VAL A 71 1.39 25.99 16.76
CA VAL A 71 0.45 26.30 17.84
C VAL A 71 1.16 26.84 19.08
N CYS A 72 2.43 26.50 19.28
CA CYS A 72 3.19 26.86 20.46
C CYS A 72 4.34 27.81 20.13
N SER A 73 4.44 28.91 20.88
CA SER A 73 5.48 29.94 20.69
C SER A 73 6.87 29.51 21.19
N ASN A 74 6.94 28.44 21.97
CA ASN A 74 8.18 27.92 22.56
C ASN A 74 8.59 26.61 21.89
N ASP A 75 9.89 26.33 21.88
CA ASP A 75 10.40 25.04 21.42
C ASP A 75 9.96 23.92 22.40
N ILE A 76 9.13 22.99 21.91
CA ILE A 76 8.56 21.90 22.71
C ILE A 76 9.27 20.59 22.38
N ARG A 77 9.72 19.90 23.44
CA ARG A 77 10.26 18.54 23.35
C ARG A 77 9.19 17.53 23.72
N PHE A 78 9.06 16.49 22.91
CA PHE A 78 8.11 15.40 23.14
C PHE A 78 8.82 14.19 23.74
N GLN A 79 8.22 13.62 24.78
CA GLN A 79 8.55 12.27 25.25
C GLN A 79 8.05 11.23 24.24
N THR A 80 8.78 10.12 24.09
CA THR A 80 8.38 9.02 23.20
C THR A 80 6.99 8.47 23.56
N ALA A 81 6.70 8.29 24.86
CA ALA A 81 5.40 7.83 25.34
C ALA A 81 4.26 8.78 24.97
N ALA A 82 4.49 10.10 25.01
CA ALA A 82 3.48 11.09 24.60
C ALA A 82 3.16 10.99 23.11
N LEU A 83 4.16 10.79 22.25
CA LEU A 83 3.94 10.60 20.82
C LEU A 83 3.13 9.32 20.51
N ILE A 84 3.39 8.25 21.26
CA ILE A 84 2.63 7.00 21.13
C ILE A 84 1.18 7.21 21.57
N ALA A 85 0.96 7.83 22.74
CA ALA A 85 -0.38 8.08 23.25
C ALA A 85 -1.21 8.98 22.32
N LEU A 86 -0.59 10.02 21.74
CA LEU A 86 -1.23 10.87 20.73
C LEU A 86 -1.64 10.06 19.50
N GLN A 87 -0.80 9.13 19.05
CA GLN A 87 -1.10 8.30 17.90
C GLN A 87 -2.22 7.31 18.18
N GLU A 88 -2.16 6.61 19.31
CA GLU A 88 -3.20 5.66 19.73
C GLU A 88 -4.56 6.36 19.86
N SER A 89 -4.60 7.54 20.49
CA SER A 89 -5.82 8.33 20.63
C SER A 89 -6.37 8.80 19.28
N ALA A 90 -5.50 9.30 18.39
CA ALA A 90 -5.92 9.76 17.07
C ALA A 90 -6.47 8.62 16.21
N GLU A 91 -5.81 7.46 16.21
CA GLU A 91 -6.28 6.28 15.45
C GLU A 91 -7.59 5.73 16.02
N ALA A 92 -7.72 5.63 17.34
CA ALA A 92 -8.98 5.21 17.98
C ALA A 92 -10.14 6.14 17.62
N TYR A 93 -9.90 7.46 17.62
CA TYR A 93 -10.90 8.44 17.22
C TYR A 93 -11.34 8.25 15.76
N ILE A 94 -10.39 8.11 14.84
CA ILE A 94 -10.68 7.96 13.40
C ILE A 94 -11.42 6.64 13.13
N VAL A 95 -11.04 5.55 13.80
CA VAL A 95 -11.73 4.25 13.67
C VAL A 95 -13.19 4.37 14.13
N ASN A 96 -13.44 4.94 15.31
CA ASN A 96 -14.80 5.15 15.82
C ASN A 96 -15.62 6.08 14.91
N LEU A 97 -15.00 7.14 14.37
CA LEU A 97 -15.66 8.03 13.41
C LEU A 97 -16.07 7.27 12.14
N PHE A 98 -15.20 6.41 11.60
CA PHE A 98 -15.54 5.60 10.43
C PHE A 98 -16.59 4.54 10.72
N GLU A 99 -16.61 3.95 11.91
CA GLU A 99 -17.69 3.02 12.32
C GLU A 99 -19.05 3.72 12.31
N ASN A 100 -19.14 4.89 12.94
CA ASN A 100 -20.36 5.70 12.96
C ASN A 100 -20.77 6.16 11.55
N THR A 101 -19.80 6.62 10.75
CA THR A 101 -20.06 7.03 9.36
C THR A 101 -20.56 5.87 8.51
N ASN A 102 -20.00 4.66 8.73
CA ASN A 102 -20.45 3.46 8.03
C ASN A 102 -21.87 3.07 8.45
N LEU A 103 -22.23 3.20 9.73
CA LEU A 103 -23.60 3.00 10.20
C LEU A 103 -24.58 3.98 9.54
N LEU A 104 -24.19 5.25 9.42
CA LEU A 104 -25.00 6.26 8.73
C LEU A 104 -25.12 6.01 7.23
N ALA A 105 -24.10 5.43 6.59
CA ALA A 105 -24.12 5.13 5.16
C ALA A 105 -25.03 3.94 4.80
N ILE A 106 -25.29 3.04 5.76
CA ILE A 106 -26.18 1.88 5.57
C ILE A 106 -27.61 2.12 6.09
N HIS A 107 -27.83 3.23 6.80
CA HIS A 107 -29.13 3.62 7.37
C HIS A 107 -30.03 4.24 6.30
#